data_AF-A0A7C5G7I0-F1
#
_entry.id   AF-A0A7C5G7I0-F1
#
_cell.length_a   1.000
_cell.length_b   1.000
_cell.length_c   1.000
_cell.angle_alpha   90.00
_cell.angle_beta   90.00
_cell.angle_gamma   90.00
#
_symmetry.space_group_name_H-M   'P 1'
#
loop_
_entity.id
_entity.type
_entity.pdbx_description
1 polymer ?
#
loop_
_entity_poly.entity_id
_entity_poly.type
_entity_poly.pdbx_seq_one_letter_code
_entity_poly.pdbx_strand_id
1 'polypeptide(L)'
;MNYSGIVVAFKPGELQAGIQALNALPGMEVYHVDERNSRAVVVQEAASVHDEVDGMKAIKELPHVAYAAMVYHYFAEDEQIYTAFPRELEEDACSADVCVPEVLRE
;
A
#
# COMPACT_ATOMS: atom_id res chain seq x y z
N MET A 1 15.82 0.87 8.43
CA MET A 1 14.79 1.70 7.78
C MET A 1 14.28 0.95 6.58
N ASN A 2 13.01 0.59 6.61
CA ASN A 2 12.35 -0.17 5.57
C ASN A 2 11.62 0.77 4.63
N TYR A 3 11.63 0.41 3.35
CA TYR A 3 10.93 1.14 2.31
C TYR A 3 9.95 0.22 1.61
N SER A 4 8.72 0.69 1.50
CA SER A 4 7.63 -0.08 0.90
C SER A 4 6.96 0.71 -0.22
N GLY A 5 6.71 0.04 -1.35
CA GLY A 5 5.95 0.58 -2.47
C GLY A 5 4.53 0.04 -2.44
N ILE A 6 3.54 0.93 -2.40
CA ILE A 6 2.13 0.58 -2.22
C ILE A 6 1.34 1.14 -3.40
N VAL A 7 0.58 0.27 -4.08
CA VAL A 7 -0.42 0.71 -5.06
C VAL A 7 -1.73 0.95 -4.33
N VAL A 8 -2.28 2.14 -4.48
CA VAL A 8 -3.57 2.54 -3.92
C VAL A 8 -4.53 2.89 -5.05
N ALA A 9 -5.71 2.31 -5.05
CA ALA A 9 -6.83 2.73 -5.89
C ALA A 9 -7.86 3.46 -5.04
N PHE A 10 -8.38 4.56 -5.56
CA PHE A 10 -9.36 5.39 -4.86
C PHE A 10 -10.78 5.10 -5.35
N LYS A 11 -11.75 5.43 -4.50
CA LYS A 11 -13.16 5.43 -4.90
C LYS A 11 -13.40 6.50 -5.98
N PRO A 12 -14.39 6.32 -6.87
CA PRO A 12 -14.69 7.29 -7.92
C PRO A 12 -14.91 8.69 -7.37
N GLY A 13 -14.22 9.69 -7.91
CA GLY A 13 -14.32 11.10 -7.48
C GLY A 13 -13.52 11.46 -6.22
N GLU A 14 -12.90 10.50 -5.55
CA GLU A 14 -12.22 10.70 -4.26
C GLU A 14 -10.69 10.85 -4.38
N LEU A 15 -10.13 10.84 -5.60
CA LEU A 15 -8.69 10.84 -5.85
C LEU A 15 -7.93 11.94 -5.08
N GLN A 16 -8.37 13.19 -5.22
CA GLN A 16 -7.67 14.33 -4.61
C GLN A 16 -7.77 14.34 -3.09
N ALA A 17 -8.93 13.96 -2.54
CA ALA A 17 -9.12 13.82 -1.10
C ALA A 17 -8.27 12.66 -0.54
N GLY A 18 -8.21 11.54 -1.27
CA GLY A 18 -7.37 10.40 -0.93
C GLY A 18 -5.88 10.73 -0.94
N ILE A 19 -5.39 11.47 -1.94
CA ILE A 19 -3.99 11.93 -2.01
C ILE A 19 -3.66 12.83 -0.82
N GLN A 20 -4.55 13.77 -0.47
CA GLN A 20 -4.36 14.63 0.70
C GLN A 20 -4.32 13.82 2.00
N ALA A 21 -5.21 12.85 2.15
CA ALA A 21 -5.25 11.98 3.33
C ALA A 21 -3.99 11.11 3.44
N LEU A 22 -3.50 10.56 2.32
CA LEU A 22 -2.26 9.77 2.30
C LEU A 22 -1.04 10.58 2.68
N ASN A 23 -0.85 11.77 2.11
CA ASN A 23 0.28 12.64 2.44
C ASN A 23 0.22 13.21 3.87
N ALA A 24 -0.94 13.12 4.54
CA ALA A 24 -1.08 13.49 5.94
C ALA A 24 -0.66 12.35 6.90
N LEU A 25 -0.51 11.11 6.41
CA LEU A 25 -0.02 9.99 7.21
C LEU A 25 1.51 10.11 7.40
N PRO A 26 2.02 9.84 8.61
CA PRO A 26 3.46 9.89 8.87
C PRO A 26 4.19 8.82 8.09
N GLY A 27 5.34 9.18 7.50
CA GLY A 27 6.18 8.25 6.74
C GLY A 27 5.60 7.86 5.38
N MET A 28 4.59 8.57 4.86
CA MET A 28 3.97 8.30 3.57
C MET A 28 4.21 9.43 2.58
N GLU A 29 4.52 9.07 1.34
CA GLU A 29 4.66 9.99 0.22
C GLU A 29 3.92 9.45 -1.00
N VAL A 30 3.04 10.26 -1.60
CA VAL A 30 2.46 9.94 -2.91
C VAL A 30 3.49 10.26 -4.01
N TYR A 31 4.15 9.21 -4.52
CA TYR A 31 5.23 9.32 -5.51
C TYR A 31 4.73 9.53 -6.95
N HIS A 32 3.64 8.84 -7.32
CA HIS A 32 3.08 8.93 -8.66
C HIS A 32 1.55 8.82 -8.63
N VAL A 33 0.88 9.53 -9.54
CA VAL A 33 -0.58 9.55 -9.66
C VAL A 33 -0.98 9.22 -11.09
N ASP A 34 -1.82 8.21 -11.24
CA ASP A 34 -2.55 7.92 -12.46
C ASP A 34 -3.98 8.47 -12.31
N GLU A 35 -4.17 9.71 -12.76
CA GLU A 35 -5.47 10.39 -12.69
C GLU A 35 -6.54 9.68 -13.52
N ARG A 36 -6.16 9.08 -14.65
CA ARG A 36 -7.08 8.43 -15.57
C ARG A 36 -7.76 7.24 -14.90
N ASN A 37 -7.00 6.45 -14.15
CA ASN A 37 -7.52 5.25 -13.49
C ASN A 37 -7.81 5.45 -12.00
N SER A 38 -7.65 6.67 -11.46
CA SER A 38 -7.80 6.98 -10.04
C SER A 38 -6.95 6.07 -9.15
N ARG A 39 -5.65 6.00 -9.46
CA ARG A 39 -4.67 5.21 -8.72
C ARG A 39 -3.44 6.05 -8.37
N ALA A 40 -2.70 5.62 -7.35
CA ALA A 40 -1.42 6.22 -6.99
C ALA A 40 -0.43 5.16 -6.54
N VAL A 41 0.85 5.47 -6.71
CA VAL A 41 1.96 4.79 -6.05
C VAL A 41 2.34 5.61 -4.83
N VAL A 42 2.34 4.96 -3.67
CA VAL A 42 2.73 5.53 -2.39
C VAL A 42 4.03 4.86 -1.95
N VAL A 43 4.98 5.66 -1.47
CA VAL A 43 6.18 5.18 -0.80
C VAL A 43 5.96 5.32 0.70
N GLN A 44 6.19 4.23 1.42
CA GLN A 44 6.22 4.21 2.87
C GLN A 44 7.67 4.10 3.35
N GLU A 45 8.08 4.97 4.26
CA GLU A 45 9.27 4.81 5.09
C GLU A 45 8.87 4.38 6.51
N ALA A 46 9.50 3.33 7.01
CA ALA A 46 9.18 2.73 8.29
C ALA A 46 10.44 2.31 9.06
N ALA A 47 10.40 2.37 10.40
CA ALA A 47 11.52 1.96 11.24
C ALA A 47 11.60 0.44 11.41
N SER A 48 10.47 -0.24 11.39
CA SER A 48 10.35 -1.69 11.53
C SER A 48 9.25 -2.28 10.64
N VAL A 49 9.26 -3.60 10.48
CA VAL A 49 8.18 -4.32 9.76
C VAL A 49 6.82 -4.12 10.41
N HIS A 50 6.78 -3.96 11.74
CA HIS A 50 5.53 -3.68 12.44
C HIS A 50 4.94 -2.33 12.01
N ASP A 51 5.79 -1.31 11.87
CA ASP A 51 5.36 0.02 11.41
C ASP A 51 4.90 -0.02 9.93
N GLU A 52 5.49 -0.89 9.11
CA GLU A 52 5.02 -1.14 7.74
C GLU A 52 3.59 -1.71 7.72
N VAL A 53 3.33 -2.71 8.56
CA VAL A 53 2.01 -3.33 8.70
C VAL A 53 0.99 -2.30 9.18
N ASP A 54 1.32 -1.48 10.16
CA ASP A 54 0.41 -0.48 10.71
C ASP A 54 0.12 0.66 9.73
N GLY A 55 1.13 1.09 8.95
CA GLY A 55 0.93 2.02 7.85
C GLY A 55 -0.02 1.47 6.77
N MET A 56 0.15 0.20 6.38
CA MET A 56 -0.75 -0.46 5.44
C MET A 56 -2.20 -0.52 5.96
N LYS A 57 -2.40 -0.82 7.24
CA LYS A 57 -3.74 -0.80 7.86
C LYS A 57 -4.35 0.60 7.82
N ALA A 58 -3.58 1.62 8.20
CA ALA A 58 -4.03 3.00 8.17
C ALA A 58 -4.47 3.44 6.77
N ILE A 59 -3.72 3.07 5.73
CA ILE A 59 -4.09 3.32 4.33
C ILE A 59 -5.42 2.64 3.98
N LYS A 60 -5.60 1.37 4.36
CA LYS A 60 -6.82 0.60 4.08
C LYS A 60 -8.06 1.13 4.80
N GLU A 61 -7.89 1.80 5.93
CA GLU A 61 -8.97 2.42 6.71
C GLU A 61 -9.41 3.78 6.17
N LEU A 62 -8.63 4.41 5.27
CA LEU A 62 -9.01 5.69 4.69
C LEU A 62 -10.33 5.58 3.91
N PRO A 63 -11.32 6.48 4.16
CA PRO A 63 -12.63 6.38 3.53
C PRO A 63 -12.59 6.56 2.00
N HIS A 64 -11.53 7.17 1.48
CA HIS A 64 -11.32 7.43 0.05
C HIS A 64 -10.73 6.23 -0.71
N VAL A 65 -10.16 5.25 0.01
CA VAL A 65 -9.45 4.11 -0.58
C VAL A 65 -10.44 3.00 -0.93
N ALA A 66 -10.31 2.49 -2.15
CA ALA A 66 -11.04 1.32 -2.63
C ALA A 66 -10.18 0.04 -2.54
N TYR A 67 -8.87 0.19 -2.73
CA TYR A 67 -7.91 -0.91 -2.66
C TYR A 67 -6.51 -0.39 -2.31
N ALA A 68 -5.75 -1.18 -1.55
CA ALA A 68 -4.34 -0.93 -1.31
C ALA A 68 -3.58 -2.26 -1.16
N ALA A 69 -2.45 -2.37 -1.86
CA ALA A 69 -1.56 -3.52 -1.77
C ALA A 69 -0.10 -3.11 -1.87
N MET A 70 0.74 -3.79 -1.10
CA MET A 70 2.18 -3.63 -1.19
C MET A 70 2.68 -4.37 -2.44
N VAL A 71 3.44 -3.68 -3.28
CA VAL A 71 4.01 -4.25 -4.51
C VAL A 71 5.53 -4.35 -4.46
N TYR A 72 6.16 -3.69 -3.49
CA TYR A 72 7.60 -3.74 -3.28
C TYR A 72 7.93 -3.56 -1.80
N HIS A 73 8.94 -4.30 -1.33
CA HIS A 73 9.49 -4.16 0.00
C HIS A 73 11.02 -4.18 -0.09
N TYR A 74 11.65 -3.19 0.53
CA TYR A 74 13.07 -3.17 0.82
C TYR A 74 13.23 -3.15 2.33
N PHE A 75 13.78 -4.25 2.86
CA PHE A 75 14.26 -4.29 4.23
C PHE A 75 15.71 -3.84 4.21
N ALA A 76 16.04 -2.77 4.94
CA ALA A 76 17.44 -2.50 5.23
C ALA A 76 18.01 -3.72 5.99
N GLU A 77 19.31 -3.95 5.87
CA GLU A 77 20.00 -5.02 6.61
C GLU A 77 19.84 -4.78 8.12
N ASP A 78 18.79 -5.35 8.71
CA ASP A 78 18.63 -5.53 10.13
C ASP A 78 19.18 -6.92 10.49
N GLU A 79 19.89 -7.04 11.62
CA GLU A 79 20.40 -8.33 12.16
C GLU A 79 19.29 -9.33 12.54
N GLN A 80 18.02 -9.03 12.25
CA GLN A 80 16.87 -9.88 12.57
C GLN A 80 16.58 -10.87 11.44
N ILE A 81 16.89 -12.13 11.71
CA ILE A 81 16.53 -13.25 10.83
C ILE A 81 15.04 -13.56 11.02
N TYR A 82 14.21 -13.15 10.05
CA TYR A 82 12.84 -13.63 9.95
C TYR A 82 12.84 -15.03 9.33
N THR A 83 12.42 -16.03 10.12
CA THR A 83 12.40 -17.45 9.67
C THR A 83 11.20 -17.79 8.80
N ALA A 84 10.21 -16.90 8.71
CA ALA A 84 9.06 -16.98 7.83
C ALA A 84 8.51 -15.57 7.56
N PHE A 85 7.91 -15.39 6.38
CA PHE A 85 7.09 -14.21 6.09
C PHE A 85 5.87 -14.20 7.03
N PRO A 86 5.52 -13.07 7.67
CA PRO A 86 4.32 -12.97 8.49
C PRO A 86 3.07 -13.29 7.67
N ARG A 87 2.21 -14.17 8.18
CA ARG A 87 0.98 -14.60 7.48
C ARG A 87 -0.01 -13.47 7.25
N GLU A 88 0.06 -12.42 8.06
CA GLU A 88 -0.74 -11.21 7.93
C GLU A 88 -0.38 -10.40 6.67
N LEU A 89 0.76 -10.71 6.06
CA LEU A 89 1.24 -10.17 4.79
C LEU A 89 1.19 -11.21 3.66
N GLU A 90 0.81 -12.46 3.94
CA GLU A 90 0.54 -13.44 2.89
C GLU A 90 -0.75 -13.00 2.17
N GLU A 91 -0.62 -12.64 0.89
CA GLU A 91 -1.78 -12.50 0.02
C GLU A 91 -2.54 -13.83 0.03
N ASP A 92 -3.82 -13.81 0.41
CA ASP A 92 -4.71 -14.96 0.21
C ASP A 92 -4.52 -15.42 -1.25
N ALA A 93 -4.01 -16.64 -1.44
CA ALA A 93 -3.65 -17.18 -2.73
C ALA A 93 -4.87 -17.34 -3.64
N CYS A 94 -5.34 -16.23 -4.20
CA CYS A 94 -6.36 -16.19 -5.22
C CYS A 94 -5.65 -16.21 -6.57
N SER A 95 -5.91 -17.27 -7.35
CA SER A 95 -5.38 -17.47 -8.69
C SER A 95 -5.44 -16.19 -9.54
N ALA A 96 -4.36 -15.90 -10.28
CA ALA A 96 -4.07 -14.65 -10.98
C ALA A 96 -5.22 -14.04 -11.83
N ASP A 97 -6.22 -14.81 -12.24
CA ASP A 97 -7.34 -14.32 -13.06
C ASP A 97 -8.58 -13.82 -12.29
N VAL A 98 -8.70 -14.09 -10.97
CA VAL A 98 -9.97 -13.86 -10.25
C VAL A 98 -9.91 -12.68 -9.27
N CYS A 99 -8.71 -12.26 -8.85
CA CYS A 99 -8.56 -11.36 -7.71
C CYS A 99 -8.18 -9.90 -8.04
N VAL A 100 -8.10 -9.52 -9.32
CA VAL A 100 -7.94 -8.10 -9.66
C VAL A 100 -9.27 -7.40 -9.37
N PRO A 101 -9.34 -6.50 -8.37
CA PRO A 101 -10.53 -5.70 -8.09
C PRO A 101 -11.01 -5.05 -9.39
N GLU A 102 -12.33 -4.91 -9.58
CA GLU A 102 -12.88 -4.32 -10.81
C GLU A 102 -12.27 -2.94 -11.11
N VAL A 103 -11.96 -2.17 -10.06
CA VAL A 103 -11.27 -0.87 -10.14
C VAL A 103 -9.83 -0.94 -10.69
N LEU A 104 -9.22 -2.13 -10.69
CA LEU A 104 -7.87 -2.38 -11.17
C LEU A 104 -7.78 -2.96 -12.58
N ARG A 105 -8.90 -3.33 -13.21
CA ARG A 105 -8.94 -3.89 -14.58
C ARG A 105 -8.78 -2.77 -15.62
N GLU A 106 -8.08 -3.06 -16.73
CA GLU A 106 -7.82 -2.11 -17.84
C GLU A 106 -9.02 -1.90 -18.77
#